data_AF-A0A4Y2NHV6-F1
#
_entry.id   AF-A0A4Y2NHV6-F1
#
_cell.length_a   1.000
_cell.length_b   1.000
_cell.length_c   1.000
_cell.angle_alpha   90.00
_cell.angle_beta   90.00
_cell.angle_gamma   90.00
#
_symmetry.space_group_name_H-M   'P 1'
#
loop_
_entity.id
_entity.type
_entity.pdbx_description
1 polymer ?
#
loop_
_entity_poly.entity_id
_entity_poly.type
_entity_poly.pdbx_seq_one_letter_code
_entity_poly.pdbx_strand_id
1 'polypeptide(L)'
;MYQTALLLLSGPLRILIESIGPYLSWTNKKVTNCLYVKLEPELYSPFSKSDNISLKRLSTVVPVVYHKASSLCKNVDVRVLFGNLEQSKFTQRKQLNFDAVLTNCDPTDINTYLKQNYGKSCDNIIKLNEIDIPTCKEEFESDDAEFQTYKTVCLGGTFDRLHNGHKVFLSEAVLKASKELVVGVSDGVTLKRKVLWELIEPVEERIKDVTNFLEDIDPSLKYEVVPIYDVYGPTVTMPDIDCLVVTTETRVGGEKVNNERKNRGMTEVKLHIIDVVENTDRSKDEDEKLSSSTKRMHLLGKPLKTSKPSLITKPYCVLLRGHPLSGKSFIASKLQLSGVPVLCCDEILHAIFIKDSELKEFICKEFGGEIYNDGDSFDLEKLIIACLKSKEKKDCLEQLVLNKLTSTLQQVFQVYSEQESHTILVKDSSIFEGCELGIKVNEIWAAILPSSESIKLFKEHYQVTEEEAAELIDSLPSNEQYVAAANVLFCNKWSPDTTQQQVNRAYSYLKSIQKST
;
A
#
# COMPACT_ATOMS: atom_id res chain seq x y z
N MET A 1 -14.78 -9.64 -21.47
CA MET A 1 -13.85 -8.68 -20.84
C MET A 1 -12.48 -9.01 -21.34
N TYR A 2 -11.67 -7.99 -21.62
CA TYR A 2 -10.29 -8.11 -22.11
C TYR A 2 -9.34 -8.00 -20.92
N GLN A 3 -8.23 -8.74 -20.96
CA GLN A 3 -7.23 -8.65 -19.91
C GLN A 3 -6.46 -7.33 -20.04
N THR A 4 -5.94 -7.05 -21.23
CA THR A 4 -5.08 -5.90 -21.47
C THR A 4 -5.44 -5.23 -22.79
N ALA A 5 -5.90 -3.98 -22.75
CA ALA A 5 -6.28 -3.27 -23.97
C ALA A 5 -5.37 -2.08 -24.28
N LEU A 6 -5.27 -1.72 -25.55
CA LEU A 6 -4.73 -0.45 -26.02
C LEU A 6 -5.88 0.51 -26.36
N LEU A 7 -6.01 1.60 -25.62
CA LEU A 7 -6.84 2.75 -25.95
C LEU A 7 -6.04 3.70 -26.84
N LEU A 8 -6.27 3.62 -28.15
CA LEU A 8 -5.64 4.46 -29.18
C LEU A 8 -6.60 5.56 -29.61
N LEU A 9 -6.34 6.79 -29.18
CA LEU A 9 -7.17 7.94 -29.52
C LEU A 9 -6.43 8.89 -30.45
N SER A 10 -7.10 9.32 -31.52
CA SER A 10 -6.59 10.32 -32.46
C SER A 10 -7.47 11.54 -32.59
N GLY A 11 -6.86 12.67 -32.94
CA GLY A 11 -7.50 13.96 -33.05
C GLY A 11 -6.81 15.04 -32.20
N PRO A 12 -7.29 16.29 -32.25
CA PRO A 12 -6.68 17.39 -31.53
C PRO A 12 -6.54 17.09 -30.04
N LEU A 13 -5.32 17.22 -29.49
CA LEU A 13 -5.02 16.82 -28.10
C LEU A 13 -5.97 17.44 -27.08
N ARG A 14 -6.34 18.71 -27.26
CA ARG A 14 -7.33 19.38 -26.41
C ARG A 14 -8.62 18.57 -26.28
N ILE A 15 -9.18 18.17 -27.43
CA ILE A 15 -10.42 17.39 -27.51
C ILE A 15 -10.21 16.04 -26.81
N LEU A 16 -9.05 15.41 -27.01
CA LEU A 16 -8.70 14.14 -26.35
C LEU A 16 -8.61 14.28 -24.82
N ILE A 17 -8.01 15.34 -24.30
CA ILE A 17 -7.90 15.61 -22.85
C ILE A 17 -9.29 15.79 -22.22
N GLU A 18 -10.15 16.56 -22.87
CA GLU A 18 -11.52 16.80 -22.37
C GLU A 18 -12.34 15.51 -22.38
N SER A 19 -12.25 14.74 -23.48
CA SER A 19 -13.01 13.50 -23.70
C SER A 19 -12.43 12.23 -23.06
N ILE A 20 -11.21 12.27 -22.48
CA ILE A 20 -10.56 11.07 -21.93
C ILE A 20 -11.36 10.41 -20.80
N GLY A 21 -12.10 11.19 -20.00
CA GLY A 21 -12.86 10.68 -18.85
C GLY A 21 -13.93 9.67 -19.28
N PRO A 22 -14.85 10.04 -20.18
CA PRO A 22 -15.80 9.10 -20.77
C PRO A 22 -15.18 7.85 -21.38
N TYR A 23 -14.04 7.97 -22.10
CA TYR A 23 -13.34 6.80 -22.63
C TYR A 23 -12.82 5.90 -21.51
N LEU A 24 -12.15 6.44 -20.49
CA LEU A 24 -11.67 5.69 -19.33
C LEU A 24 -12.82 4.99 -18.57
N SER A 25 -13.96 5.65 -18.39
CA SER A 25 -15.13 5.06 -17.75
C SER A 25 -15.70 3.89 -18.55
N TRP A 26 -15.71 3.99 -19.88
CA TRP A 26 -16.14 2.91 -20.76
C TRP A 26 -15.14 1.74 -20.74
N THR A 27 -13.84 2.02 -20.85
CA THR A 27 -12.80 0.99 -20.88
C THR A 27 -12.70 0.24 -19.55
N ASN A 28 -12.87 0.93 -18.41
CA ASN A 28 -12.88 0.32 -17.08
C ASN A 28 -13.98 -0.75 -16.89
N LYS A 29 -15.06 -0.73 -17.71
CA LYS A 29 -16.10 -1.77 -17.71
C LYS A 29 -15.73 -3.00 -18.55
N LYS A 30 -14.70 -2.89 -19.40
CA LYS A 30 -14.35 -3.89 -20.40
C LYS A 30 -12.98 -4.52 -20.18
N VAL A 31 -12.08 -3.83 -19.49
CA VAL A 31 -10.69 -4.20 -19.26
C VAL A 31 -10.49 -4.55 -17.79
N THR A 32 -9.75 -5.63 -17.50
CA THR A 32 -9.61 -6.13 -16.12
C THR A 32 -8.22 -5.98 -15.51
N ASN A 33 -7.15 -5.92 -16.31
CA ASN A 33 -5.78 -5.86 -15.79
C ASN A 33 -5.09 -4.53 -16.14
N CYS A 34 -4.74 -4.33 -17.41
CA CYS A 34 -3.95 -3.16 -17.83
C CYS A 34 -4.59 -2.43 -19.01
N LEU A 35 -4.58 -1.10 -18.98
CA LEU A 35 -5.02 -0.25 -20.07
C LEU A 35 -3.87 0.64 -20.51
N TYR A 36 -3.30 0.31 -21.67
CA TYR A 36 -2.38 1.21 -22.35
C TYR A 36 -3.15 2.35 -22.99
N VAL A 37 -2.73 3.58 -22.78
CA VAL A 37 -3.34 4.77 -23.38
C VAL A 37 -2.32 5.40 -24.30
N LYS A 38 -2.67 5.50 -25.57
CA LYS A 38 -1.87 6.13 -26.61
C LYS A 38 -2.68 7.24 -27.24
N LEU A 39 -2.19 8.47 -27.11
CA LEU A 39 -2.80 9.67 -27.68
C LEU A 39 -1.95 10.09 -28.89
N GLU A 40 -2.54 10.01 -30.08
CA GLU A 40 -1.86 10.27 -31.36
C GLU A 40 -2.62 11.34 -32.13
N PRO A 41 -2.23 12.62 -32.07
CA PRO A 41 -2.93 13.68 -32.77
C PRO A 41 -3.09 13.39 -34.27
N GLU A 42 -2.06 12.79 -34.87
CA GLU A 42 -2.06 12.34 -36.27
C GLU A 42 -1.52 10.91 -36.37
N LEU A 43 -2.37 9.94 -36.75
CA LEU A 43 -1.97 8.53 -36.89
C LEU A 43 -0.85 8.29 -37.92
N TYR A 44 -0.76 9.15 -38.93
CA TYR A 44 0.21 9.05 -40.03
C TYR A 44 1.54 9.79 -39.75
N SER A 45 1.56 10.69 -38.77
CA SER A 45 2.76 11.37 -38.28
C SER A 45 2.82 11.27 -36.75
N PRO A 46 3.01 10.06 -36.22
CA PRO A 46 2.96 9.80 -34.79
C PRO A 46 4.04 10.54 -34.01
N PHE A 47 3.80 10.74 -32.71
CA PHE A 47 4.70 11.51 -31.85
C PHE A 47 6.14 10.96 -31.84
N SER A 48 7.09 11.84 -32.13
CA SER A 48 8.51 11.58 -31.97
C SER A 48 9.06 12.26 -30.72
N LYS A 49 9.89 11.53 -29.96
CA LYS A 49 10.68 12.09 -28.86
C LYS A 49 11.70 13.14 -29.30
N SER A 50 11.97 13.28 -30.60
CA SER A 50 12.83 14.33 -31.14
C SER A 50 12.14 15.69 -31.25
N ASP A 51 10.82 15.76 -31.06
CA ASP A 51 10.06 17.01 -31.15
C ASP A 51 9.74 17.57 -29.75
N ASN A 52 10.33 18.72 -29.43
CA ASN A 52 10.12 19.41 -28.15
C ASN A 52 8.67 19.86 -27.96
N ILE A 53 7.94 20.20 -29.03
CA ILE A 53 6.54 20.63 -28.95
C ILE A 53 5.68 19.45 -28.49
N SER A 54 5.93 18.28 -29.08
CA SER A 54 5.28 17.03 -28.71
C SER A 54 5.54 16.63 -27.26
N LEU A 55 6.80 16.70 -26.81
CA LEU A 55 7.16 16.42 -25.41
C LEU A 55 6.46 17.36 -24.42
N LYS A 56 6.41 18.66 -24.74
CA LYS A 56 5.71 19.66 -23.91
C LYS A 56 4.21 19.35 -23.79
N ARG A 57 3.58 18.96 -24.89
CA ARG A 57 2.17 18.57 -24.89
C ARG A 57 1.93 17.30 -24.08
N LEU A 58 2.84 16.32 -24.15
CA LEU A 58 2.74 15.12 -23.34
C LEU A 58 2.88 15.42 -21.84
N SER A 59 3.82 16.29 -21.44
CA SER A 59 3.99 16.66 -20.02
C SER A 59 2.74 17.35 -19.44
N THR A 60 1.95 18.05 -20.25
CA THR A 60 0.69 18.64 -19.77
C THR A 60 -0.47 17.64 -19.74
N VAL A 61 -0.52 16.71 -20.69
CA VAL A 61 -1.61 15.74 -20.82
C VAL A 61 -1.52 14.60 -19.80
N VAL A 62 -0.31 14.10 -19.55
CA VAL A 62 -0.07 12.91 -18.74
C VAL A 62 -0.62 13.02 -17.32
N PRO A 63 -0.37 14.11 -16.57
CA PRO A 63 -0.98 14.32 -15.26
C PRO A 63 -2.52 14.25 -15.31
N VAL A 64 -3.14 14.83 -16.34
CA VAL A 64 -4.61 14.86 -16.48
C VAL A 64 -5.18 13.47 -16.70
N VAL A 65 -4.54 12.65 -17.55
CA VAL A 65 -4.98 11.27 -17.79
C VAL A 65 -4.89 10.46 -16.50
N TYR A 66 -3.77 10.54 -15.78
CA TYR A 66 -3.58 9.80 -14.53
C TYR A 66 -4.50 10.26 -13.40
N HIS A 67 -4.79 11.57 -13.32
CA HIS A 67 -5.74 12.12 -12.36
C HIS A 67 -7.18 11.66 -12.63
N LYS A 68 -7.63 11.70 -13.88
CA LYS A 68 -8.95 11.13 -14.27
C LYS A 68 -8.99 9.61 -14.05
N ALA A 69 -7.89 8.91 -14.31
CA ALA A 69 -7.80 7.48 -14.06
C ALA A 69 -7.87 7.11 -12.57
N SER A 70 -7.40 7.96 -11.65
CA SER A 70 -7.45 7.63 -10.21
C SER A 70 -8.88 7.57 -9.65
N SER A 71 -9.80 8.37 -10.17
CA SER A 71 -11.20 8.35 -9.76
C SER A 71 -12.02 7.29 -10.52
N LEU A 72 -11.77 7.16 -11.83
CA LEU A 72 -12.57 6.32 -12.72
C LEU A 72 -12.12 4.85 -12.80
N CYS A 73 -10.81 4.58 -12.70
CA CYS A 73 -10.20 3.28 -12.96
C CYS A 73 -9.55 2.69 -11.69
N LYS A 74 -10.36 2.28 -10.71
CA LYS A 74 -9.85 1.78 -9.42
C LYS A 74 -9.15 0.41 -9.50
N ASN A 75 -9.52 -0.42 -10.47
CA ASN A 75 -9.06 -1.81 -10.58
C ASN A 75 -8.22 -2.07 -11.85
N VAL A 76 -7.97 -1.04 -12.66
CA VAL A 76 -7.25 -1.19 -13.94
C VAL A 76 -5.97 -0.38 -13.90
N ASP A 77 -4.86 -1.03 -14.23
CA ASP A 77 -3.56 -0.40 -14.33
C ASP A 77 -3.44 0.42 -15.62
N VAL A 78 -3.74 1.72 -15.55
CA VAL A 78 -3.61 2.64 -16.68
C VAL A 78 -2.14 3.02 -16.89
N ARG A 79 -1.64 2.97 -18.13
CA ARG A 79 -0.26 3.36 -18.50
C ARG A 79 -0.27 4.20 -19.78
N VAL A 80 0.25 5.43 -19.74
CA VAL A 80 0.31 6.32 -20.92
C VAL A 80 1.62 6.11 -21.68
N LEU A 81 1.55 5.90 -22.99
CA LEU A 81 2.69 5.58 -23.85
C LEU A 81 3.27 6.82 -24.56
N PHE A 82 4.59 7.05 -24.52
CA PHE A 82 5.23 8.30 -24.97
C PHE A 82 5.91 8.29 -26.33
N GLY A 83 6.05 7.15 -26.99
CA GLY A 83 6.71 7.08 -28.30
C GLY A 83 6.30 5.86 -29.10
N ASN A 84 6.76 5.81 -30.34
CA ASN A 84 6.68 4.60 -31.16
C ASN A 84 7.82 3.67 -30.80
N LEU A 85 7.54 2.38 -30.73
CA LEU A 85 8.61 1.39 -30.80
C LEU A 85 9.10 1.35 -32.25
N GLU A 86 10.03 2.23 -32.65
CA GLU A 86 10.84 1.93 -33.84
C GLU A 86 11.66 0.67 -33.53
N GLN A 87 11.06 -0.50 -33.79
CA GLN A 87 11.67 -1.82 -33.56
C GLN A 87 12.95 -2.00 -34.38
N SER A 88 13.14 -1.22 -35.44
CA SER A 88 14.27 -1.32 -36.37
C SER A 88 15.63 -0.96 -35.75
N LYS A 89 15.68 -0.34 -34.56
CA LYS A 89 16.96 0.04 -33.91
C LYS A 89 17.33 -0.79 -32.67
N PHE A 90 16.43 -1.62 -32.13
CA PHE A 90 16.70 -2.36 -30.88
C PHE A 90 16.01 -3.74 -30.86
N THR A 91 16.76 -4.78 -31.21
CA THR A 91 16.32 -6.17 -31.42
C THR A 91 16.01 -6.98 -30.14
N GLN A 92 16.03 -6.38 -28.95
CA GLN A 92 15.92 -7.10 -27.67
C GLN A 92 14.90 -6.52 -26.67
N ARG A 93 13.90 -5.75 -27.12
CA ARG A 93 12.96 -5.10 -26.18
C ARG A 93 11.60 -5.80 -26.04
N LYS A 94 11.02 -5.66 -24.84
CA LYS A 94 9.73 -6.19 -24.41
C LYS A 94 8.61 -5.75 -25.36
N GLN A 95 7.93 -6.72 -25.98
CA GLN A 95 6.74 -6.44 -26.78
C GLN A 95 5.54 -6.19 -25.87
N LEU A 96 4.84 -5.07 -26.07
CA LEU A 96 3.59 -4.80 -25.37
C LEU A 96 2.54 -5.83 -25.79
N ASN A 97 1.98 -6.55 -24.83
CA ASN A 97 0.94 -7.53 -25.09
C ASN A 97 -0.44 -6.94 -24.75
N PHE A 98 -1.37 -6.99 -25.70
CA PHE A 98 -2.75 -6.54 -25.54
C PHE A 98 -3.66 -7.38 -26.42
N ASP A 99 -4.82 -7.75 -25.89
CA ASP A 99 -5.81 -8.63 -26.51
C ASP A 99 -6.97 -7.86 -27.19
N ALA A 100 -7.01 -6.53 -27.02
CA ALA A 100 -7.93 -5.65 -27.75
C ALA A 100 -7.35 -4.25 -28.01
N VAL A 101 -7.86 -3.59 -29.06
CA VAL A 101 -7.63 -2.19 -29.35
C VAL A 101 -8.96 -1.44 -29.36
N LEU A 102 -9.02 -0.37 -28.57
CA LEU A 102 -10.17 0.51 -28.42
C LEU A 102 -9.79 1.84 -29.04
N THR A 103 -10.58 2.36 -29.97
CA THR A 103 -10.19 3.55 -30.73
C THR A 103 -11.37 4.40 -31.16
N ASN A 104 -11.17 5.70 -31.33
CA ASN A 104 -12.14 6.61 -31.94
C ASN A 104 -11.93 6.77 -33.47
N CYS A 105 -10.97 6.06 -34.06
CA CYS A 105 -10.66 6.11 -35.49
C CYS A 105 -11.32 4.96 -36.26
N ASP A 106 -11.24 4.99 -37.59
CA ASP A 106 -11.71 3.88 -38.42
C ASP A 106 -10.81 2.65 -38.28
N PRO A 107 -11.38 1.45 -38.03
CA PRO A 107 -10.61 0.22 -37.78
C PRO A 107 -9.63 -0.19 -38.90
N THR A 108 -9.86 0.25 -40.14
CA THR A 108 -9.05 -0.11 -41.31
C THR A 108 -7.61 0.38 -41.21
N ASP A 109 -7.39 1.53 -40.59
CA ASP A 109 -6.07 2.19 -40.53
C ASP A 109 -5.25 1.71 -39.32
N ILE A 110 -5.93 1.11 -38.33
CA ILE A 110 -5.37 0.70 -37.05
C ILE A 110 -4.38 -0.44 -37.24
N ASN A 111 -4.71 -1.48 -38.00
CA ASN A 111 -3.78 -2.61 -38.18
C ASN A 111 -2.50 -2.20 -38.90
N THR A 112 -2.56 -1.18 -39.77
CA THR A 112 -1.35 -0.59 -40.39
C THR A 112 -0.51 0.13 -39.35
N TYR A 113 -1.13 0.98 -38.53
CA TYR A 113 -0.46 1.66 -37.41
C TYR A 113 0.16 0.66 -36.42
N LEU A 114 -0.55 -0.41 -36.07
CA LEU A 114 -0.08 -1.44 -35.14
C LEU A 114 1.13 -2.19 -35.69
N LYS A 115 1.13 -2.53 -36.98
CA LYS A 115 2.27 -3.20 -37.63
C LYS A 115 3.49 -2.29 -37.63
N GLN A 116 3.31 -1.01 -37.95
CA GLN A 116 4.41 -0.04 -38.01
C GLN A 116 5.02 0.25 -36.63
N ASN A 117 4.18 0.40 -35.59
CA ASN A 117 4.62 0.89 -34.28
C ASN A 117 4.78 -0.18 -33.21
N TYR A 118 4.20 -1.37 -33.40
CA TYR A 118 4.25 -2.47 -32.42
C TYR A 118 4.62 -3.82 -33.07
N GLY A 119 4.82 -3.88 -34.39
CA GLY A 119 5.21 -5.11 -35.10
C GLY A 119 4.15 -6.22 -35.05
N LYS A 120 2.90 -5.90 -34.76
CA LYS A 120 1.81 -6.87 -34.61
C LYS A 120 0.48 -6.35 -35.14
N SER A 121 -0.49 -7.24 -35.31
CA SER A 121 -1.89 -6.91 -35.59
C SER A 121 -2.77 -7.36 -34.44
N CYS A 122 -3.99 -6.85 -34.38
CA CYS A 122 -4.97 -7.25 -33.37
C CYS A 122 -6.30 -7.53 -34.07
N ASP A 123 -6.90 -8.69 -33.74
CA ASP A 123 -8.20 -9.08 -34.30
C ASP A 123 -9.36 -8.33 -33.65
N ASN A 124 -9.22 -7.97 -32.37
CA ASN A 124 -10.25 -7.32 -31.58
C ASN A 124 -10.11 -5.79 -31.61
N ILE A 125 -10.49 -5.16 -32.72
CA ILE A 125 -10.52 -3.69 -32.84
C ILE A 125 -11.95 -3.20 -32.64
N ILE A 126 -12.15 -2.35 -31.62
CA ILE A 126 -13.47 -1.82 -31.25
C ILE A 126 -13.46 -0.31 -31.45
N LYS A 127 -14.32 0.15 -32.36
CA LYS A 127 -14.62 1.57 -32.53
C LYS A 127 -15.49 2.05 -31.37
N LEU A 128 -15.05 3.10 -30.68
CA LEU A 128 -15.79 3.77 -29.62
C LEU A 128 -16.73 4.78 -30.30
N ASN A 129 -18.01 4.77 -29.94
CA ASN A 129 -19.00 5.71 -30.47
C ASN A 129 -18.62 7.15 -30.12
N GLU A 130 -19.02 8.11 -30.96
CA GLU A 130 -18.88 9.54 -30.68
C GLU A 130 -19.50 9.84 -29.31
N ILE A 131 -18.65 10.26 -28.38
CA ILE A 131 -19.07 10.72 -27.07
C ILE A 131 -19.39 12.20 -27.24
N ASP A 132 -20.57 12.65 -26.79
CA ASP A 132 -20.93 14.08 -26.82
C ASP A 132 -19.86 14.91 -26.10
N ILE A 133 -19.08 15.65 -26.89
CA ILE A 133 -17.99 16.49 -26.39
C ILE A 133 -18.56 17.90 -26.15
N PRO A 134 -18.35 18.49 -24.97
CA PRO A 134 -18.70 19.89 -24.76
C PRO A 134 -17.93 20.79 -25.74
N THR A 135 -18.63 21.62 -26.51
CA THR A 135 -18.02 22.67 -27.33
C THR A 135 -17.48 23.80 -26.46
N CYS A 136 -16.15 23.92 -26.33
CA CYS A 136 -15.51 25.06 -25.67
C CYS A 136 -14.51 25.78 -26.59
N LYS A 137 -14.42 27.11 -26.43
CA LYS A 137 -13.82 28.07 -27.39
C LYS A 137 -12.42 28.58 -27.04
N GLU A 138 -11.77 28.12 -25.96
CA GLU A 138 -10.54 28.76 -25.47
C GLU A 138 -9.26 28.01 -25.87
N GLU A 139 -8.47 28.56 -26.79
CA GLU A 139 -7.18 28.00 -27.19
C GLU A 139 -6.25 27.83 -25.98
N PHE A 140 -5.49 26.71 -25.92
CA PHE A 140 -4.40 26.59 -24.96
C PHE A 140 -3.39 27.70 -25.27
N GLU A 141 -3.18 28.63 -24.32
CA GLU A 141 -2.13 29.63 -24.45
C GLU A 141 -0.80 28.92 -24.71
N SER A 142 -0.21 29.24 -25.86
CA SER A 142 1.13 28.78 -26.24
C SER A 142 2.13 29.50 -25.35
N ASP A 143 2.41 28.91 -24.21
CA ASP A 143 3.58 29.33 -23.44
C ASP A 143 4.81 29.02 -24.31
N ASP A 144 5.62 30.00 -24.67
CA ASP A 144 6.75 29.85 -25.63
C ASP A 144 8.00 29.21 -24.99
N ALA A 145 7.92 28.77 -23.74
CA ALA A 145 9.05 28.15 -23.05
C ALA A 145 9.49 26.82 -23.71
N GLU A 146 10.76 26.73 -24.12
CA GLU A 146 11.36 25.52 -24.67
C GLU A 146 11.29 24.34 -23.69
N PHE A 147 10.92 23.16 -24.18
CA PHE A 147 10.95 21.94 -23.39
C PHE A 147 12.38 21.40 -23.31
N GLN A 148 13.06 21.67 -22.19
CA GLN A 148 14.41 21.18 -21.95
C GLN A 148 14.39 19.68 -21.63
N THR A 149 15.27 18.92 -22.31
CA THR A 149 15.63 17.53 -22.00
C THR A 149 17.09 17.43 -21.55
N TYR A 150 17.43 16.30 -20.95
CA TYR A 150 18.74 15.98 -20.40
C TYR A 150 19.19 14.59 -20.84
N LYS A 151 20.50 14.34 -20.87
CA LYS A 151 21.03 13.04 -21.31
C LYS A 151 20.80 11.98 -20.24
N THR A 152 21.16 12.29 -19.00
CA THR A 152 20.96 11.43 -17.84
C THR A 152 20.08 12.12 -16.82
N VAL A 153 18.91 11.54 -16.56
CA VAL A 153 17.98 12.01 -15.53
C VAL A 153 18.00 11.04 -14.36
N CYS A 154 17.86 11.56 -13.14
CA CYS A 154 17.74 10.76 -11.93
C CYS A 154 16.47 11.15 -11.17
N LEU A 155 15.90 10.20 -10.44
CA LEU A 155 14.89 10.45 -9.40
C LEU A 155 14.97 9.39 -8.31
N GLY A 156 14.38 9.68 -7.15
CA GLY A 156 14.35 8.75 -6.02
C GLY A 156 13.00 8.76 -5.31
N GLY A 157 12.62 7.62 -4.76
CA GLY A 157 11.37 7.48 -4.03
C GLY A 157 11.17 6.08 -3.46
N THR A 158 10.12 5.91 -2.65
CA THR A 158 9.79 4.60 -2.09
C THR A 158 9.11 3.70 -3.11
N PHE A 159 8.31 4.23 -4.02
CA PHE A 159 7.61 3.45 -5.07
C PHE A 159 6.81 2.23 -4.56
N ASP A 160 6.36 2.25 -3.31
CA ASP A 160 5.51 1.21 -2.75
C ASP A 160 4.14 1.21 -3.45
N ARG A 161 3.70 0.05 -3.94
CA ARG A 161 2.39 -0.15 -4.58
C ARG A 161 2.09 0.91 -5.64
N LEU A 162 2.84 0.89 -6.74
CA LEU A 162 2.84 1.92 -7.77
C LEU A 162 1.44 2.52 -8.04
N HIS A 163 1.28 3.81 -7.81
CA HIS A 163 -0.01 4.53 -7.94
C HIS A 163 0.12 5.67 -8.94
N ASN A 164 -1.00 6.28 -9.32
CA ASN A 164 -1.02 7.30 -10.38
C ASN A 164 -0.14 8.52 -10.06
N GLY A 165 -0.02 8.92 -8.78
CA GLY A 165 1.01 9.88 -8.35
C GLY A 165 2.45 9.48 -8.70
N HIS A 166 2.86 8.22 -8.43
CA HIS A 166 4.17 7.72 -8.87
C HIS A 166 4.30 7.68 -10.39
N LYS A 167 3.23 7.29 -11.10
CA LYS A 167 3.26 7.21 -12.57
C LYS A 167 3.45 8.58 -13.20
N VAL A 168 2.81 9.63 -12.68
CA VAL A 168 3.07 11.02 -13.11
C VAL A 168 4.54 11.36 -12.86
N PHE A 169 5.06 11.09 -11.67
CA PHE A 169 6.45 11.40 -11.32
C PHE A 169 7.48 10.69 -12.21
N LEU A 170 7.31 9.38 -12.43
CA LEU A 170 8.16 8.60 -13.31
C LEU A 170 8.01 9.02 -14.78
N SER A 171 6.79 9.34 -15.21
CA SER A 171 6.51 9.77 -16.59
C SER A 171 7.20 11.09 -16.92
N GLU A 172 7.14 12.07 -16.01
CA GLU A 172 7.84 13.34 -16.20
C GLU A 172 9.36 13.15 -16.35
N ALA A 173 9.95 12.27 -15.53
CA ALA A 173 11.36 11.96 -15.69
C ALA A 173 11.70 11.27 -17.00
N VAL A 174 10.83 10.37 -17.49
CA VAL A 174 10.97 9.76 -18.82
C VAL A 174 10.88 10.80 -19.94
N LEU A 175 9.99 11.79 -19.83
CA LEU A 175 9.89 12.88 -20.80
C LEU A 175 11.12 13.79 -20.78
N LYS A 176 11.75 13.99 -19.61
CA LYS A 176 12.99 14.76 -19.46
C LYS A 176 14.25 14.02 -19.89
N ALA A 177 14.22 12.70 -19.99
CA ALA A 177 15.37 11.88 -20.35
C ALA A 177 15.45 11.63 -21.86
N SER A 178 16.63 11.84 -22.43
CA SER A 178 16.93 11.55 -23.85
C SER A 178 17.77 10.29 -24.06
N LYS A 179 18.51 9.82 -23.04
CA LYS A 179 19.33 8.59 -23.13
C LYS A 179 19.09 7.63 -21.97
N GLU A 180 19.20 8.11 -20.74
CA GLU A 180 19.23 7.27 -19.55
C GLU A 180 18.42 7.85 -18.40
N LEU A 181 17.69 6.98 -17.70
CA LEU A 181 16.96 7.30 -16.48
C LEU A 181 17.41 6.37 -15.35
N VAL A 182 17.96 6.96 -14.29
CA VAL A 182 18.34 6.29 -13.06
C VAL A 182 17.25 6.49 -12.00
N VAL A 183 16.77 5.40 -11.40
CA VAL A 183 15.73 5.43 -10.38
C VAL A 183 16.22 4.77 -9.10
N GLY A 184 16.32 5.56 -8.03
CA GLY A 184 16.61 5.06 -6.70
C GLY A 184 15.35 4.64 -5.95
N VAL A 185 15.24 3.36 -5.60
CA VAL A 185 14.12 2.80 -4.82
C VAL A 185 14.53 2.69 -3.35
N SER A 186 13.96 3.52 -2.48
CA SER A 186 14.37 3.57 -1.07
C SER A 186 14.15 2.26 -0.33
N ASP A 187 15.10 1.88 0.52
CA ASP A 187 15.02 0.68 1.34
C ASP A 187 15.72 0.84 2.71
N GLY A 188 15.60 -0.19 3.55
CA GLY A 188 16.24 -0.26 4.85
C GLY A 188 15.65 0.73 5.86
N VAL A 189 16.53 1.33 6.68
CA VAL A 189 16.12 2.15 7.85
C VAL A 189 15.33 3.40 7.42
N THR A 190 15.50 3.86 6.19
CA THR A 190 14.77 5.00 5.64
C THR A 190 13.26 4.77 5.57
N LEU A 191 12.82 3.51 5.47
CA LEU A 191 11.41 3.13 5.39
C LEU A 191 10.68 3.22 6.73
N LYS A 192 11.37 3.01 7.86
CA LYS A 192 10.77 2.93 9.20
C LYS A 192 10.00 4.19 9.63
N ARG A 193 10.27 5.33 8.98
CA ARG A 193 9.57 6.60 9.22
C ARG A 193 8.21 6.70 8.51
N LYS A 194 7.91 5.77 7.59
CA LYS A 194 6.64 5.77 6.85
C LYS A 194 5.55 5.12 7.71
N VAL A 195 4.35 5.69 7.68
CA VAL A 195 3.17 5.10 8.33
C VAL A 195 2.92 3.70 7.78
N LEU A 196 2.80 2.66 8.62
CA LEU A 196 2.62 1.25 8.20
C LEU A 196 3.76 0.72 7.31
N TRP A 197 5.01 1.09 7.60
CA TRP A 197 6.17 0.67 6.80
C TRP A 197 6.34 -0.85 6.72
N GLU A 198 5.80 -1.58 7.70
CA GLU A 198 5.78 -3.04 7.76
C GLU A 198 4.96 -3.67 6.62
N LEU A 199 4.07 -2.90 5.98
CA LEU A 199 3.28 -3.30 4.82
C LEU A 199 3.89 -2.90 3.47
N ILE A 200 5.06 -2.25 3.47
CA ILE A 200 5.77 -1.90 2.24
C ILE A 200 6.23 -3.18 1.53
N GLU A 201 6.07 -3.21 0.22
CA GLU A 201 6.51 -4.35 -0.59
C GLU A 201 8.03 -4.52 -0.56
N PRO A 202 8.55 -5.77 -0.65
CA PRO A 202 9.98 -6.01 -0.79
C PRO A 202 10.60 -5.17 -1.90
N VAL A 203 11.84 -4.73 -1.70
CA VAL A 203 12.50 -3.80 -2.64
C VAL A 203 12.62 -4.39 -4.05
N GLU A 204 12.78 -5.71 -4.16
CA GLU A 204 12.88 -6.44 -5.41
C GLU A 204 11.58 -6.34 -6.23
N GLU A 205 10.42 -6.52 -5.60
CA GLU A 205 9.13 -6.37 -6.28
C GLU A 205 8.88 -4.91 -6.67
N ARG A 206 9.23 -3.95 -5.81
CA ARG A 206 9.11 -2.51 -6.15
C ARG A 206 10.00 -2.11 -7.31
N ILE A 207 11.26 -2.57 -7.35
CA ILE A 207 12.18 -2.35 -8.47
C ILE A 207 11.61 -2.95 -9.76
N LYS A 208 11.10 -4.18 -9.68
CA LYS A 208 10.49 -4.88 -10.81
C LYS A 208 9.25 -4.14 -11.33
N ASP A 209 8.38 -3.65 -10.46
CA ASP A 209 7.19 -2.89 -10.85
C ASP A 209 7.53 -1.56 -11.50
N VAL A 210 8.50 -0.83 -10.94
CA VAL A 210 9.03 0.42 -11.54
C VAL A 210 9.65 0.13 -12.91
N THR A 211 10.51 -0.89 -13.01
CA THR A 211 11.17 -1.27 -14.27
C THR A 211 10.12 -1.65 -15.32
N ASN A 212 9.17 -2.50 -14.96
CA ASN A 212 8.07 -2.91 -15.85
C ASN A 212 7.23 -1.72 -16.31
N PHE A 213 6.96 -0.75 -15.44
CA PHE A 213 6.24 0.46 -15.81
C PHE A 213 7.04 1.30 -16.80
N LEU A 214 8.30 1.58 -16.51
CA LEU A 214 9.20 2.40 -17.33
C LEU A 214 9.39 1.81 -18.74
N GLU A 215 9.68 0.50 -18.81
CA GLU A 215 9.83 -0.22 -20.08
C GLU A 215 8.55 -0.24 -20.91
N ASP A 216 7.39 -0.25 -20.26
CA ASP A 216 6.09 -0.22 -20.95
C ASP A 216 5.80 1.17 -21.53
N ILE A 217 5.99 2.25 -20.77
CA ILE A 217 5.63 3.62 -21.19
C ILE A 217 6.58 4.20 -22.24
N ASP A 218 7.86 3.86 -22.14
CA ASP A 218 8.86 4.24 -23.12
C ASP A 218 10.01 3.23 -23.13
N PRO A 219 9.98 2.26 -24.03
CA PRO A 219 11.05 1.30 -24.13
C PRO A 219 12.34 1.93 -24.67
N SER A 220 12.35 3.15 -25.23
CA SER A 220 13.50 3.71 -25.96
C SER A 220 14.73 4.01 -25.09
N LEU A 221 14.52 4.30 -23.80
CA LEU A 221 15.57 4.70 -22.86
C LEU A 221 16.34 3.52 -22.27
N LYS A 222 17.52 3.81 -21.70
CA LYS A 222 18.20 2.91 -20.76
C LYS A 222 17.69 3.19 -19.35
N TYR A 223 17.26 2.15 -18.64
CA TYR A 223 16.81 2.24 -17.26
C TYR A 223 17.81 1.58 -16.32
N GLU A 224 18.15 2.28 -15.24
CA GLU A 224 18.91 1.73 -14.12
C GLU A 224 18.09 1.95 -12.84
N VAL A 225 17.42 0.89 -12.38
CA VAL A 225 16.56 0.92 -11.19
C VAL A 225 17.27 0.17 -10.07
N VAL A 226 17.69 0.90 -9.02
CA VAL A 226 18.58 0.38 -7.98
C VAL A 226 18.02 0.67 -6.58
N PRO A 227 18.28 -0.20 -5.59
CA PRO A 227 17.92 0.09 -4.21
C PRO A 227 18.81 1.21 -3.66
N ILE A 228 18.24 2.11 -2.85
CA ILE A 228 18.99 3.15 -2.13
C ILE A 228 18.72 3.09 -0.64
N TYR A 229 19.75 3.24 0.17
CA TYR A 229 19.68 3.11 1.63
C TYR A 229 19.87 4.45 2.37
N ASP A 230 20.04 5.54 1.62
CA ASP A 230 20.19 6.90 2.12
C ASP A 230 19.51 7.91 1.17
N VAL A 231 19.61 9.20 1.51
CA VAL A 231 18.97 10.30 0.76
C VAL A 231 19.72 10.69 -0.53
N TYR A 232 20.93 10.20 -0.75
CA TYR A 232 21.79 10.57 -1.86
C TYR A 232 21.72 9.51 -2.97
N GLY A 233 21.84 8.23 -2.61
CA GLY A 233 21.88 7.12 -3.55
C GLY A 233 22.97 7.31 -4.63
N PRO A 234 22.70 6.97 -5.90
CA PRO A 234 23.70 7.08 -6.96
C PRO A 234 24.09 8.53 -7.31
N THR A 235 23.34 9.53 -6.82
CA THR A 235 23.58 10.94 -7.19
C THR A 235 24.91 11.50 -6.70
N VAL A 236 25.58 10.88 -5.73
CA VAL A 236 26.89 11.32 -5.21
C VAL A 236 28.04 10.38 -5.61
N THR A 237 27.74 9.36 -6.41
CA THR A 237 28.71 8.41 -6.95
C THR A 237 28.76 8.43 -8.48
N MET A 238 27.71 8.92 -9.15
CA MET A 238 27.64 9.10 -10.61
C MET A 238 27.82 10.58 -10.99
N PRO A 239 28.96 10.96 -11.59
CA PRO A 239 29.21 12.34 -12.04
C PRO A 239 28.27 12.77 -13.17
N ASP A 240 27.97 11.85 -14.09
CA ASP A 240 27.29 12.11 -15.37
C ASP A 240 25.76 12.29 -15.27
N ILE A 241 25.22 12.58 -14.08
CA ILE A 241 23.80 12.91 -13.89
C ILE A 241 23.62 14.41 -14.18
N ASP A 242 22.74 14.73 -15.13
CA ASP A 242 22.49 16.11 -15.54
C ASP A 242 21.33 16.76 -14.76
N CYS A 243 20.30 15.97 -14.46
CA CYS A 243 19.06 16.44 -13.86
C CYS A 243 18.55 15.48 -12.79
N LEU A 244 18.05 16.05 -11.69
CA LEU A 244 17.33 15.34 -10.64
C LEU A 244 15.88 15.84 -10.60
N VAL A 245 14.93 14.93 -10.85
CA VAL A 245 13.50 15.23 -10.74
C VAL A 245 13.07 15.01 -9.30
N VAL A 246 12.40 16.01 -8.74
CA VAL A 246 11.88 16.00 -7.37
C VAL A 246 10.43 16.49 -7.37
N THR A 247 9.63 16.00 -6.43
CA THR A 247 8.35 16.64 -6.12
C THR A 247 8.57 17.88 -5.27
N THR A 248 7.57 18.77 -5.21
CA THR A 248 7.56 19.93 -4.30
C THR A 248 7.90 19.56 -2.86
N GLU A 249 7.41 18.42 -2.36
CA GLU A 249 7.72 17.89 -1.02
C GLU A 249 9.19 17.51 -0.83
N THR A 250 9.82 16.98 -1.89
CA THR A 250 11.19 16.45 -1.83
C THR A 250 12.25 17.45 -2.33
N ARG A 251 11.86 18.69 -2.62
CA ARG A 251 12.76 19.75 -3.09
C ARG A 251 13.97 19.94 -2.16
N VAL A 252 13.74 19.99 -0.85
CA VAL A 252 14.79 20.11 0.17
C VAL A 252 15.77 18.93 0.12
N GLY A 253 15.29 17.74 -0.26
CA GLY A 253 16.14 16.58 -0.51
C GLY A 253 17.08 16.79 -1.71
N GLY A 254 16.57 17.35 -2.81
CA GLY A 254 17.38 17.71 -3.97
C GLY A 254 18.43 18.78 -3.68
N GLU A 255 18.10 19.78 -2.86
CA GLU A 255 19.06 20.79 -2.40
C GLU A 255 20.18 20.16 -1.56
N LYS A 256 19.86 19.19 -0.69
CA LYS A 256 20.86 18.41 0.07
C LYS A 256 21.78 17.60 -0.84
N VAL A 257 21.26 17.02 -1.92
CA VAL A 257 22.07 16.31 -2.93
C VAL A 257 23.08 17.25 -3.56
N ASN A 258 22.67 18.46 -3.99
CA ASN A 258 23.59 19.42 -4.59
C ASN A 258 24.66 19.92 -3.62
N ASN A 259 24.31 20.16 -2.36
CA ASN A 259 25.29 20.50 -1.33
C ASN A 259 26.33 19.39 -1.14
N GLU A 260 25.91 18.12 -1.10
CA GLU A 260 26.82 16.99 -0.97
C GLU A 260 27.69 16.78 -2.21
N ARG A 261 27.12 16.95 -3.42
CA ARG A 261 27.87 16.94 -4.67
C ARG A 261 28.96 18.00 -4.67
N LYS A 262 28.63 19.23 -4.25
CA LYS A 262 29.60 20.33 -4.13
C LYS A 262 30.71 20.02 -3.12
N ASN A 263 30.38 19.45 -1.96
CA ASN A 263 31.36 19.02 -0.96
C ASN A 263 32.34 17.97 -1.52
N ARG A 264 31.89 17.15 -2.47
CA ARG A 264 32.69 16.13 -3.15
C ARG A 264 33.37 16.62 -4.44
N GLY A 265 33.27 17.92 -4.76
CA GLY A 265 33.84 18.48 -5.98
C GLY A 265 33.12 18.08 -7.27
N MET A 266 31.86 17.62 -7.18
CA MET A 266 31.03 17.26 -8.32
C MET A 266 30.18 18.45 -8.80
N THR A 267 29.85 18.48 -10.08
CA THR A 267 28.95 19.48 -10.66
C THR A 267 27.53 19.33 -10.11
N GLU A 268 26.88 20.43 -9.73
CA GLU A 268 25.48 20.43 -9.30
C GLU A 268 24.55 19.94 -10.42
N VAL A 269 23.53 19.16 -10.05
CA VAL A 269 22.49 18.70 -10.98
C VAL A 269 21.38 19.73 -11.10
N LYS A 270 20.74 19.81 -12.27
CA LYS A 270 19.55 20.65 -12.46
C LYS A 270 18.37 20.01 -11.73
N LEU A 271 17.75 20.76 -10.81
CA LEU A 271 16.52 20.31 -10.14
C LEU A 271 15.31 20.61 -11.02
N HIS A 272 14.57 19.57 -11.41
CA HIS A 272 13.27 19.71 -12.04
C HIS A 272 12.18 19.39 -11.02
N ILE A 273 11.39 20.39 -10.64
CA ILE A 273 10.38 20.27 -9.60
C ILE A 273 9.02 20.03 -10.26
N ILE A 274 8.31 19.01 -9.78
CA ILE A 274 6.92 18.72 -10.18
C ILE A 274 5.97 18.80 -9.00
N ASP A 275 4.71 19.11 -9.28
CA ASP A 275 3.66 19.12 -8.27
C ASP A 275 3.18 17.72 -7.91
N VAL A 276 2.62 17.61 -6.70
CA VAL A 276 2.04 16.37 -6.21
C VAL A 276 0.62 16.22 -6.74
N VAL A 277 0.23 14.99 -7.10
CA VAL A 277 -1.13 14.70 -7.55
C VAL A 277 -2.09 14.61 -6.36
N GLU A 278 -3.12 15.44 -6.37
CA GLU A 278 -4.18 15.46 -5.36
C GLU A 278 -5.05 14.19 -5.37
N ASN A 279 -5.54 13.80 -4.20
CA ASN A 279 -6.49 12.73 -3.96
C ASN A 279 -7.88 13.34 -3.72
N THR A 280 -8.63 13.51 -4.81
CA THR A 280 -9.95 14.17 -4.80
C THR A 280 -11.06 13.30 -4.18
N ASP A 281 -10.90 11.98 -4.17
CA ASP A 281 -11.89 11.01 -3.66
C ASP A 281 -11.55 10.50 -2.24
N ARG A 282 -10.81 11.29 -1.45
CA ARG A 282 -10.27 10.87 -0.16
C ARG A 282 -11.31 10.86 0.97
N SER A 283 -11.12 9.95 1.93
CA SER A 283 -11.78 10.07 3.24
C SER A 283 -11.05 11.06 4.16
N LYS A 284 -11.68 11.49 5.26
CA LYS A 284 -11.14 12.54 6.15
C LYS A 284 -9.74 12.23 6.71
N ASP A 285 -9.47 10.95 6.98
CA ASP A 285 -8.23 10.47 7.59
C ASP A 285 -7.14 10.12 6.54
N GLU A 286 -7.46 10.25 5.25
CA GLU A 286 -6.52 9.99 4.15
C GLU A 286 -5.74 11.23 3.75
N ASP A 287 -4.55 11.00 3.19
CA ASP A 287 -3.70 12.05 2.65
C ASP A 287 -4.43 12.85 1.55
N GLU A 288 -4.18 14.16 1.54
CA GLU A 288 -4.63 15.09 0.49
C GLU A 288 -4.10 14.73 -0.89
N LYS A 289 -2.97 14.04 -0.92
CA LYS A 289 -2.32 13.56 -2.13
C LYS A 289 -2.55 12.07 -2.34
N LEU A 290 -2.38 11.64 -3.58
CA LEU A 290 -2.22 10.22 -3.87
C LEU A 290 -0.92 9.70 -3.24
N SER A 291 -1.03 8.79 -2.28
CA SER A 291 0.11 8.26 -1.53
C SER A 291 0.06 6.75 -1.33
N SER A 292 1.23 6.12 -1.20
CA SER A 292 1.35 4.72 -0.78
C SER A 292 0.86 4.48 0.64
N SER A 293 0.85 5.50 1.50
CA SER A 293 0.30 5.38 2.87
C SER A 293 -1.20 5.10 2.83
N THR A 294 -1.94 5.83 2.01
CA THR A 294 -3.38 5.58 1.79
C THR A 294 -3.63 4.18 1.23
N LYS A 295 -2.81 3.73 0.27
CA LYS A 295 -2.91 2.35 -0.25
C LYS A 295 -2.70 1.29 0.81
N ARG A 296 -1.71 1.45 1.69
CA ARG A 296 -1.47 0.53 2.82
C ARG A 296 -2.61 0.59 3.84
N MET A 297 -3.16 1.76 4.12
CA MET A 297 -4.36 1.91 4.96
C MET A 297 -5.57 1.14 4.39
N HIS A 298 -5.73 1.10 3.06
CA HIS A 298 -6.80 0.36 2.38
C HIS A 298 -6.62 -1.17 2.39
N LEU A 299 -5.45 -1.68 2.78
CA LEU A 299 -5.23 -3.12 3.04
C LEU A 299 -5.80 -3.55 4.39
N LEU A 300 -5.93 -2.63 5.34
CA LEU A 300 -6.41 -2.94 6.68
C LEU A 300 -7.86 -3.43 6.65
N GLY A 301 -8.12 -4.49 7.40
CA GLY A 301 -9.38 -5.22 7.41
C GLY A 301 -9.63 -6.11 6.18
N LYS A 302 -8.68 -6.22 5.25
CA LYS A 302 -8.76 -7.17 4.12
C LYS A 302 -7.81 -8.36 4.37
N PRO A 303 -8.07 -9.53 3.77
CA PRO A 303 -7.15 -10.66 3.85
C PRO A 303 -5.82 -10.34 3.16
N LEU A 304 -4.73 -10.37 3.93
CA LEU A 304 -3.35 -10.35 3.45
C LEU A 304 -2.89 -11.77 3.07
N LYS A 305 -3.38 -12.78 3.79
CA LYS A 305 -3.10 -14.20 3.57
C LYS A 305 -4.39 -15.00 3.73
N THR A 306 -4.69 -15.88 2.79
CA THR A 306 -5.87 -16.74 2.85
C THR A 306 -5.50 -18.13 3.38
N SER A 307 -6.31 -18.66 4.29
CA SER A 307 -6.14 -20.02 4.81
C SER A 307 -6.61 -21.05 3.78
N LYS A 308 -5.90 -22.18 3.70
CA LYS A 308 -6.25 -23.27 2.77
C LYS A 308 -7.56 -23.94 3.23
N PRO A 309 -8.53 -24.19 2.32
CA PRO A 309 -9.82 -24.80 2.68
C PRO A 309 -9.71 -26.15 3.40
N SER A 310 -8.66 -26.92 3.10
CA SER A 310 -8.41 -28.24 3.68
C SER A 310 -8.03 -28.23 5.17
N LEU A 311 -7.78 -27.06 5.77
CA LEU A 311 -7.35 -26.89 7.17
C LEU A 311 -8.44 -26.24 8.03
N ILE A 312 -9.67 -26.11 7.51
CA ILE A 312 -10.77 -25.46 8.22
C ILE A 312 -11.36 -26.41 9.25
N THR A 313 -11.36 -25.97 10.51
CA THR A 313 -11.99 -26.67 11.64
C THR A 313 -13.35 -26.06 11.93
N LYS A 314 -14.26 -26.85 12.51
CA LYS A 314 -15.51 -26.36 13.10
C LYS A 314 -15.40 -26.41 14.63
N PRO A 315 -15.63 -25.31 15.36
CA PRO A 315 -15.94 -23.96 14.85
C PRO A 315 -14.74 -23.30 14.14
N TYR A 316 -15.01 -22.34 13.22
CA TYR A 316 -13.96 -21.54 12.59
C TYR A 316 -13.39 -20.55 13.61
N CYS A 317 -12.16 -20.79 14.06
CA CYS A 317 -11.51 -20.02 15.10
C CYS A 317 -10.60 -18.94 14.50
N VAL A 318 -10.90 -17.69 14.82
CA VAL A 318 -10.06 -16.52 14.51
C VAL A 318 -9.42 -16.02 15.80
N LEU A 319 -8.10 -15.93 15.85
CA LEU A 319 -7.37 -15.41 17.01
C LEU A 319 -6.95 -13.97 16.78
N LEU A 320 -7.46 -13.03 17.58
CA LEU A 320 -7.10 -11.61 17.54
C LEU A 320 -5.98 -11.28 18.54
N ARG A 321 -4.79 -10.96 18.02
CA ARG A 321 -3.57 -10.60 18.75
C ARG A 321 -3.22 -9.12 18.59
N GLY A 322 -2.26 -8.63 19.36
CA GLY A 322 -1.70 -7.28 19.18
C GLY A 322 -1.22 -6.64 20.47
N HIS A 323 -0.47 -5.55 20.41
CA HIS A 323 0.01 -4.87 21.61
C HIS A 323 -1.10 -4.44 22.59
N PRO A 324 -0.78 -4.21 23.89
CA PRO A 324 -1.62 -3.39 24.74
C PRO A 324 -2.00 -2.07 24.05
N LEU A 325 -3.22 -1.58 24.28
CA LEU A 325 -3.72 -0.31 23.73
C LEU A 325 -3.87 -0.25 22.18
N SER A 326 -3.54 -1.32 21.45
CA SER A 326 -3.69 -1.39 19.97
C SER A 326 -5.13 -1.38 19.45
N GLY A 327 -6.13 -1.36 20.33
CA GLY A 327 -7.55 -1.32 19.97
C GLY A 327 -8.23 -2.69 19.84
N LYS A 328 -7.59 -3.79 20.29
CA LYS A 328 -8.19 -5.14 20.27
C LYS A 328 -9.59 -5.19 20.86
N SER A 329 -9.80 -4.59 22.02
CA SER A 329 -11.12 -4.57 22.71
C SER A 329 -12.18 -3.83 21.89
N PHE A 330 -11.82 -2.72 21.23
CA PHE A 330 -12.73 -2.00 20.34
C PHE A 330 -13.10 -2.86 19.13
N ILE A 331 -12.12 -3.44 18.45
CA ILE A 331 -12.31 -4.31 17.28
C ILE A 331 -13.22 -5.51 17.64
N ALA A 332 -12.91 -6.19 18.75
CA ALA A 332 -13.68 -7.32 19.24
C ALA A 332 -15.14 -6.93 19.56
N SER A 333 -15.35 -5.82 20.28
CA SER A 333 -16.70 -5.32 20.59
C SER A 333 -17.51 -5.02 19.32
N LYS A 334 -16.91 -4.39 18.30
CA LYS A 334 -17.60 -4.10 17.03
C LYS A 334 -17.97 -5.36 16.24
N LEU A 335 -17.10 -6.38 16.26
CA LEU A 335 -17.41 -7.68 15.65
C LEU A 335 -18.52 -8.41 16.43
N GLN A 336 -18.51 -8.33 17.76
CA GLN A 336 -19.56 -8.87 18.61
C GLN A 336 -20.93 -8.25 18.30
N LEU A 337 -20.99 -6.92 18.20
CA LEU A 337 -22.21 -6.20 17.80
C LEU A 337 -22.67 -6.55 16.38
N SER A 338 -21.75 -6.98 15.51
CA SER A 338 -22.06 -7.48 14.15
C SER A 338 -22.53 -8.94 14.15
N GLY A 339 -22.64 -9.59 15.32
CA GLY A 339 -23.14 -10.95 15.49
C GLY A 339 -22.07 -12.04 15.45
N VAL A 340 -20.78 -11.69 15.57
CA VAL A 340 -19.70 -12.69 15.72
C VAL A 340 -19.52 -13.03 17.21
N PRO A 341 -19.69 -14.29 17.65
CA PRO A 341 -19.36 -14.68 19.02
C PRO A 341 -17.90 -14.35 19.35
N VAL A 342 -17.68 -13.67 20.48
CA VAL A 342 -16.35 -13.29 20.96
C VAL A 342 -16.05 -13.98 22.28
N LEU A 343 -14.91 -14.67 22.36
CA LEU A 343 -14.33 -15.19 23.58
C LEU A 343 -13.18 -14.29 24.00
N CYS A 344 -13.34 -13.62 25.14
CA CYS A 344 -12.37 -12.68 25.68
C CYS A 344 -11.44 -13.40 26.67
N CYS A 345 -10.17 -13.59 26.32
CA CYS A 345 -9.21 -14.23 27.22
C CYS A 345 -9.06 -13.46 28.54
N ASP A 346 -9.15 -12.12 28.53
CA ASP A 346 -9.08 -11.29 29.74
C ASP A 346 -10.19 -11.63 30.75
N GLU A 347 -11.42 -11.89 30.27
CA GLU A 347 -12.55 -12.26 31.12
C GLU A 347 -12.37 -13.67 31.71
N ILE A 348 -11.84 -14.60 30.91
CA ILE A 348 -11.55 -15.96 31.35
C ILE A 348 -10.43 -15.94 32.41
N LEU A 349 -9.37 -15.16 32.17
CA LEU A 349 -8.28 -14.96 33.13
C LEU A 349 -8.78 -14.39 34.45
N HIS A 350 -9.61 -13.35 34.40
CA HIS A 350 -10.21 -12.77 35.59
C HIS A 350 -11.01 -13.81 36.39
N ALA A 351 -11.78 -14.67 35.72
CA ALA A 351 -12.51 -15.76 36.38
C ALA A 351 -11.59 -16.83 36.97
N ILE A 352 -10.45 -17.14 36.33
CA ILE A 352 -9.43 -18.06 36.84
C ILE A 352 -8.77 -17.48 38.10
N PHE A 353 -8.31 -16.23 38.05
CA PHE A 353 -7.60 -15.58 39.17
C PHE A 353 -8.47 -15.39 40.41
N ILE A 354 -9.79 -15.19 40.25
CA ILE A 354 -10.71 -15.11 41.38
C ILE A 354 -10.91 -16.47 42.06
N LYS A 355 -11.01 -17.55 41.28
CA LYS A 355 -11.35 -18.88 41.81
C LYS A 355 -10.16 -19.64 42.37
N ASP A 356 -8.96 -19.31 41.92
CA ASP A 356 -7.75 -20.06 42.21
C ASP A 356 -6.91 -19.35 43.28
N SER A 357 -7.05 -19.81 44.53
CA SER A 357 -6.37 -19.23 45.68
C SER A 357 -4.84 -19.35 45.59
N GLU A 358 -4.32 -20.42 45.00
CA GLU A 358 -2.86 -20.62 44.86
C GLU A 358 -2.27 -19.64 43.85
N LEU A 359 -2.93 -19.44 42.70
CA LEU A 359 -2.55 -18.44 41.70
C LEU A 359 -2.63 -17.03 42.26
N LYS A 360 -3.66 -16.73 43.06
CA LYS A 360 -3.80 -15.43 43.73
C LYS A 360 -2.63 -15.15 44.67
N GLU A 361 -2.26 -16.12 45.51
CA GLU A 361 -1.12 -16.00 46.44
C GLU A 361 0.21 -15.82 45.68
N PHE A 362 0.41 -16.56 44.59
CA PHE A 362 1.56 -16.39 43.70
C PHE A 362 1.65 -14.97 43.11
N ILE A 363 0.55 -14.44 42.58
CA ILE A 363 0.51 -13.09 41.99
C ILE A 363 0.84 -12.03 43.06
N CYS A 364 0.23 -12.13 44.24
CA CYS A 364 0.51 -11.22 45.35
C CYS A 364 1.99 -11.24 45.77
N LYS A 365 2.60 -12.43 45.78
CA LYS A 365 4.00 -12.62 46.16
C LYS A 365 4.97 -12.06 45.12
N GLU A 366 4.77 -12.39 43.84
CA GLU A 366 5.74 -12.09 42.78
C GLU A 366 5.55 -10.69 42.18
N PHE A 367 4.30 -10.22 42.08
CA PHE A 367 3.97 -8.95 41.43
C PHE A 367 3.45 -7.88 42.39
N GLY A 368 3.20 -8.23 43.65
CA GLY A 368 2.75 -7.32 44.71
C GLY A 368 1.25 -7.37 44.96
N GLY A 369 0.84 -7.04 46.19
CA GLY A 369 -0.56 -7.05 46.61
C GLY A 369 -1.42 -5.95 45.96
N GLU A 370 -0.82 -4.90 45.41
CA GLU A 370 -1.50 -3.74 44.80
C GLU A 370 -2.30 -4.06 43.53
N ILE A 371 -2.17 -5.29 43.00
CA ILE A 371 -2.92 -5.84 41.87
C ILE A 371 -4.34 -6.25 42.30
N TYR A 372 -4.52 -6.57 43.57
CA TYR A 372 -5.84 -6.85 44.15
C TYR A 372 -6.28 -5.64 44.96
N ASN A 373 -7.42 -5.05 44.62
CA ASN A 373 -7.97 -3.95 45.42
C ASN A 373 -8.73 -4.50 46.64
N ASP A 374 -8.94 -3.64 47.65
CA ASP A 374 -9.73 -3.95 48.84
C ASP A 374 -11.13 -4.45 48.45
N GLY A 375 -11.36 -5.77 48.51
CA GLY A 375 -12.62 -6.42 48.11
C GLY A 375 -12.54 -7.47 46.99
N ASP A 376 -11.38 -8.10 46.76
CA ASP A 376 -11.17 -9.19 45.77
C ASP A 376 -11.31 -8.79 44.29
N SER A 377 -11.36 -7.50 43.97
CA SER A 377 -11.31 -7.05 42.57
C SER A 377 -9.87 -7.09 42.03
N PHE A 378 -9.71 -7.63 40.83
CA PHE A 378 -8.42 -7.87 40.18
C PHE A 378 -8.13 -6.84 39.09
N ASP A 379 -6.98 -6.17 39.18
CA ASP A 379 -6.54 -5.16 38.22
C ASP A 379 -5.61 -5.78 37.17
N LEU A 380 -6.21 -6.19 36.05
CA LEU A 380 -5.48 -6.79 34.93
C LEU A 380 -4.48 -5.83 34.29
N GLU A 381 -4.75 -4.52 34.29
CA GLU A 381 -3.88 -3.54 33.66
C GLU A 381 -2.58 -3.38 34.44
N LYS A 382 -2.66 -3.28 35.77
CA LYS A 382 -1.47 -3.30 36.63
C LYS A 382 -0.65 -4.57 36.44
N LEU A 383 -1.30 -5.72 36.35
CA LEU A 383 -0.59 -6.99 36.11
C LEU A 383 0.12 -7.00 34.74
N ILE A 384 -0.53 -6.50 33.68
CA ILE A 384 0.08 -6.40 32.35
C ILE A 384 1.36 -5.54 32.43
N ILE A 385 1.30 -4.35 33.06
CA ILE A 385 2.48 -3.48 33.22
C ILE A 385 3.58 -4.20 34.00
N ALA A 386 3.23 -4.87 35.09
CA ALA A 386 4.20 -5.60 35.91
C ALA A 386 4.85 -6.76 35.13
N CYS A 387 4.09 -7.44 34.26
CA CYS A 387 4.61 -8.46 33.35
C CYS A 387 5.54 -7.87 32.28
N LEU A 388 5.23 -6.69 31.73
CA LEU A 388 6.09 -6.03 30.75
C LEU A 388 7.44 -5.61 31.35
N LYS A 389 7.46 -5.23 32.63
CA LYS A 389 8.68 -4.86 33.36
C LYS A 389 9.59 -6.05 33.69
N SER A 390 9.07 -7.29 33.66
CA SER A 390 9.85 -8.48 34.01
C SER A 390 9.44 -9.69 33.19
N LYS A 391 10.25 -9.99 32.17
CA LYS A 391 10.07 -11.16 31.31
C LYS A 391 10.06 -12.48 32.10
N GLU A 392 10.95 -12.64 33.08
CA GLU A 392 11.02 -13.85 33.90
C GLU A 392 9.73 -14.11 34.68
N LYS A 393 9.17 -13.07 35.30
CA LYS A 393 7.90 -13.17 36.03
C LYS A 393 6.73 -13.44 35.09
N LYS A 394 6.72 -12.79 33.92
CA LYS A 394 5.74 -13.03 32.85
C LYS A 394 5.77 -14.50 32.42
N ASP A 395 6.94 -15.03 32.07
CA ASP A 395 7.10 -16.41 31.61
C ASP A 395 6.62 -17.42 32.69
N CYS A 396 6.89 -17.14 33.97
CA CYS A 396 6.41 -17.98 35.08
C CYS A 396 4.88 -17.95 35.21
N LEU A 397 4.27 -16.75 35.15
CA LEU A 397 2.82 -16.60 35.18
C LEU A 397 2.16 -17.29 33.97
N GLU A 398 2.73 -17.12 32.78
CA GLU A 398 2.23 -17.76 31.56
C GLU A 398 2.18 -19.28 31.73
N GLN A 399 3.26 -19.91 32.20
CA GLN A 399 3.31 -21.37 32.40
C GLN A 399 2.24 -21.89 33.37
N LEU A 400 1.95 -21.14 34.43
CA LEU A 400 0.94 -21.53 35.43
C LEU A 400 -0.49 -21.43 34.89
N VAL A 401 -0.76 -20.41 34.06
CA VAL A 401 -2.12 -20.08 33.63
C VAL A 401 -2.48 -20.70 32.28
N LEU A 402 -1.51 -20.90 31.39
CA LEU A 402 -1.74 -21.35 30.02
C LEU A 402 -2.54 -22.65 29.96
N ASN A 403 -2.18 -23.67 30.74
CA ASN A 403 -2.90 -24.95 30.77
C ASN A 403 -4.37 -24.80 31.22
N LYS A 404 -4.63 -23.92 32.21
CA LYS A 404 -5.99 -23.65 32.71
C LYS A 404 -6.81 -22.86 31.69
N LEU A 405 -6.19 -21.91 31.00
CA LEU A 405 -6.82 -21.17 29.92
C LEU A 405 -7.14 -22.06 28.72
N THR A 406 -6.17 -22.84 28.24
CA THR A 406 -6.33 -23.73 27.08
C THR A 406 -7.43 -24.75 27.33
N SER A 407 -7.47 -25.38 28.52
CA SER A 407 -8.53 -26.33 28.87
C SER A 407 -9.91 -25.68 28.92
N THR A 408 -10.02 -24.46 29.46
CA THR A 408 -11.28 -23.70 29.48
C THR A 408 -11.73 -23.34 28.06
N LEU A 409 -10.83 -22.87 27.20
CA LEU A 409 -11.13 -22.56 25.80
C LEU A 409 -11.58 -23.79 25.02
N GLN A 410 -10.94 -24.95 25.23
CA GLN A 410 -11.33 -26.21 24.59
C GLN A 410 -12.74 -26.65 24.98
N GLN A 411 -13.11 -26.53 26.25
CA GLN A 411 -14.47 -26.83 26.72
C GLN A 411 -15.50 -25.91 26.04
N VAL A 412 -15.20 -24.61 25.95
CA VAL A 412 -16.09 -23.65 25.27
C VAL A 412 -16.22 -23.97 23.78
N PHE A 413 -15.11 -24.29 23.10
CA PHE A 413 -15.16 -24.69 21.69
C PHE A 413 -15.97 -25.96 21.44
N GLN A 414 -15.95 -26.92 22.37
CA GLN A 414 -16.79 -28.11 22.28
C GLN A 414 -18.28 -27.72 22.27
N VAL A 415 -18.71 -26.84 23.18
CA VAL A 415 -20.11 -26.36 23.21
C VAL A 415 -20.50 -25.69 21.90
N TYR A 416 -19.65 -24.82 21.36
CA TYR A 416 -19.95 -24.15 20.09
C TYR A 416 -19.93 -25.10 18.89
N SER A 417 -19.14 -26.18 18.94
CA SER A 417 -19.13 -27.21 17.89
C SER A 417 -20.46 -27.96 17.82
N GLU A 418 -21.16 -28.10 18.95
CA GLU A 418 -22.47 -28.76 19.05
C GLU A 418 -23.64 -27.84 18.62
N GLN A 419 -23.49 -26.53 18.75
CA GLN A 419 -24.54 -25.53 18.46
C GLN A 419 -24.59 -25.04 17.01
N GLU A 420 -23.90 -25.71 16.08
CA GLU A 420 -23.72 -25.24 14.70
C GLU A 420 -23.22 -23.78 14.60
N SER A 421 -22.40 -23.30 15.55
CA SER A 421 -21.79 -21.98 15.45
C SER A 421 -20.62 -22.03 14.48
N HIS A 422 -20.72 -21.29 13.37
CA HIS A 422 -19.79 -21.43 12.26
C HIS A 422 -18.47 -20.67 12.48
N THR A 423 -18.44 -19.62 13.31
CA THR A 423 -17.23 -18.80 13.52
C THR A 423 -17.19 -18.19 14.92
N ILE A 424 -16.01 -18.21 15.53
CA ILE A 424 -15.74 -17.63 16.84
C ILE A 424 -14.48 -16.78 16.73
N LEU A 425 -14.54 -15.59 17.32
CA LEU A 425 -13.39 -14.73 17.53
C LEU A 425 -12.85 -14.95 18.95
N VAL A 426 -11.58 -15.30 19.08
CA VAL A 426 -10.87 -15.31 20.36
C VAL A 426 -10.06 -14.02 20.45
N LYS A 427 -10.40 -13.15 21.39
CA LYS A 427 -9.60 -11.96 21.70
C LYS A 427 -8.54 -12.37 22.72
N ASP A 428 -7.28 -12.34 22.29
CA ASP A 428 -6.18 -12.69 23.17
C ASP A 428 -5.93 -11.64 24.26
N SER A 429 -5.34 -12.09 25.37
CA SER A 429 -4.88 -11.22 26.44
C SER A 429 -3.48 -10.72 26.14
N SER A 430 -3.21 -9.45 26.47
CA SER A 430 -1.87 -8.88 26.28
C SER A 430 -0.78 -9.57 27.12
N ILE A 431 -1.18 -10.36 28.14
CA ILE A 431 -0.26 -11.19 28.93
C ILE A 431 0.41 -12.26 28.07
N PHE A 432 -0.30 -12.84 27.09
CA PHE A 432 0.21 -13.96 26.27
C PHE A 432 0.85 -13.52 24.95
N GLU A 433 1.16 -12.24 24.79
CA GLU A 433 1.81 -11.77 23.57
C GLU A 433 3.19 -12.39 23.42
N GLY A 434 3.42 -13.05 22.28
CA GLY A 434 4.61 -13.86 22.01
C GLY A 434 4.49 -15.34 22.41
N CYS A 435 3.37 -15.76 23.00
CA CYS A 435 3.12 -17.14 23.44
C CYS A 435 2.04 -17.83 22.60
N GLU A 436 2.19 -19.13 22.34
CA GLU A 436 1.17 -19.94 21.65
C GLU A 436 0.11 -20.44 22.64
N LEU A 437 -1.16 -20.11 22.41
CA LEU A 437 -2.27 -20.51 23.29
C LEU A 437 -2.58 -22.03 23.30
N GLY A 438 -1.89 -22.82 22.47
CA GLY A 438 -2.12 -24.27 22.37
C GLY A 438 -3.50 -24.65 21.80
N ILE A 439 -4.19 -23.72 21.14
CA ILE A 439 -5.49 -23.95 20.50
C ILE A 439 -5.35 -24.06 18.98
N LYS A 440 -6.27 -24.79 18.34
CA LYS A 440 -6.36 -24.84 16.88
C LYS A 440 -6.95 -23.53 16.37
N VAL A 441 -6.20 -22.82 15.54
CA VAL A 441 -6.58 -21.52 14.96
C VAL A 441 -6.63 -21.64 13.44
N ASN A 442 -7.69 -21.12 12.81
CA ASN A 442 -7.82 -21.09 11.35
C ASN A 442 -7.20 -19.82 10.77
N GLU A 443 -7.32 -18.69 11.47
CA GLU A 443 -6.69 -17.42 11.09
C GLU A 443 -6.21 -16.64 12.29
N ILE A 444 -5.06 -15.98 12.13
CA ILE A 444 -4.55 -14.99 13.09
C ILE A 444 -4.89 -13.61 12.55
N TRP A 445 -5.62 -12.84 13.33
CA TRP A 445 -5.86 -11.43 13.08
C TRP A 445 -5.00 -10.63 14.04
N ALA A 446 -4.45 -9.49 13.59
CA ALA A 446 -3.60 -8.67 14.43
C ALA A 446 -4.03 -7.21 14.42
N ALA A 447 -3.98 -6.56 15.59
CA ALA A 447 -4.12 -5.13 15.76
C ALA A 447 -2.75 -4.52 16.09
N ILE A 448 -2.32 -3.55 15.29
CA ILE A 448 -1.03 -2.86 15.49
C ILE A 448 -1.23 -1.36 15.67
N LEU A 449 -0.20 -0.71 16.19
CA LEU A 449 -0.07 0.74 16.22
C LEU A 449 1.36 1.13 15.83
N PRO A 450 1.57 2.22 15.08
CA PRO A 450 2.93 2.70 14.82
C PRO A 450 3.63 3.09 16.11
N SER A 451 4.93 2.80 16.22
CA SER A 451 5.71 2.96 17.45
C SER A 451 5.56 4.34 18.09
N SER A 452 5.52 5.40 17.28
CA SER A 452 5.33 6.78 17.79
C SER A 452 4.01 6.98 18.53
N GLU A 453 2.93 6.33 18.06
CA GLU A 453 1.61 6.40 18.71
C GLU A 453 1.56 5.47 19.92
N SER A 454 2.14 4.28 19.82
CA SER A 454 2.24 3.35 20.95
C SER A 454 2.98 3.99 22.13
N ILE A 455 4.12 4.64 21.89
CA ILE A 455 4.89 5.36 22.94
C ILE A 455 4.03 6.43 23.59
N LYS A 456 3.33 7.25 22.78
CA LYS A 456 2.44 8.29 23.29
C LYS A 456 1.34 7.73 24.20
N LEU A 457 0.66 6.67 23.75
CA LEU A 457 -0.41 6.03 24.53
C LEU A 457 0.13 5.39 25.82
N PHE A 458 1.30 4.77 25.79
CA PHE A 458 1.91 4.18 26.98
C PHE A 458 2.27 5.25 28.02
N LYS A 459 2.84 6.38 27.59
CA LYS A 459 3.12 7.52 28.49
C LYS A 459 1.83 8.04 29.15
N GLU A 460 0.79 8.27 28.36
CA GLU A 460 -0.49 8.82 28.84
C GLU A 460 -1.23 7.83 29.76
N HIS A 461 -1.29 6.55 29.38
CA HIS A 461 -2.11 5.55 30.06
C HIS A 461 -1.40 4.92 31.27
N TYR A 462 -0.10 4.68 31.18
CA TYR A 462 0.68 4.02 32.23
C TYR A 462 1.53 4.98 33.06
N GLN A 463 1.51 6.29 32.75
CA GLN A 463 2.23 7.32 33.49
C GLN A 463 3.73 7.05 33.60
N VAL A 464 4.32 6.50 32.54
CA VAL A 464 5.76 6.19 32.41
C VAL A 464 6.48 7.25 31.58
N THR A 465 7.81 7.28 31.65
CA THR A 465 8.62 8.18 30.79
C THR A 465 8.60 7.73 29.33
N GLU A 466 9.11 8.57 28.42
CA GLU A 466 9.20 8.22 26.99
C GLU A 466 10.18 7.08 26.74
N GLU A 467 11.31 7.13 27.45
CA GLU A 467 12.36 6.12 27.42
C GLU A 467 11.83 4.78 27.96
N GLU A 468 11.14 4.80 29.11
CA GLU A 468 10.52 3.61 29.68
C GLU A 468 9.45 3.03 28.75
N ALA A 469 8.60 3.88 28.14
CA ALA A 469 7.59 3.42 27.19
C ALA A 469 8.23 2.72 25.98
N ALA A 470 9.32 3.28 25.43
CA ALA A 470 10.04 2.68 24.32
C ALA A 470 10.64 1.31 24.72
N GLU A 471 11.28 1.21 25.89
CA GLU A 471 11.82 -0.07 26.40
C GLU A 471 10.74 -1.14 26.58
N LEU A 472 9.57 -0.77 27.13
CA LEU A 472 8.44 -1.69 27.30
C LEU A 472 7.90 -2.16 25.94
N ILE A 473 7.81 -1.27 24.95
CA ILE A 473 7.36 -1.63 23.60
C ILE A 473 8.38 -2.53 22.90
N ASP A 474 9.68 -2.27 23.07
CA ASP A 474 10.76 -3.09 22.49
C ASP A 474 10.81 -4.50 23.11
N SER A 475 10.27 -4.69 24.32
CA SER A 475 10.13 -6.01 24.95
C SER A 475 9.00 -6.87 24.34
N LEU A 476 8.07 -6.26 23.61
CA LEU A 476 6.95 -6.93 22.95
C LEU A 476 7.36 -7.47 21.57
N PRO A 477 6.61 -8.44 21.02
CA PRO A 477 6.78 -8.83 19.62
C PRO A 477 6.67 -7.62 18.71
N SER A 478 7.51 -7.52 17.68
CA SER A 478 7.55 -6.34 16.82
C SER A 478 6.33 -6.29 15.88
N ASN A 479 6.00 -5.10 15.36
CA ASN A 479 4.92 -4.98 14.36
C ASN A 479 5.17 -5.85 13.14
N GLU A 480 6.43 -5.99 12.70
CA GLU A 480 6.82 -6.86 11.60
C GLU A 480 6.45 -8.31 11.88
N GLN A 481 6.62 -8.78 13.12
CA GLN A 481 6.20 -10.14 13.51
C GLN A 481 4.68 -10.32 13.44
N TYR A 482 3.90 -9.32 13.89
CA TYR A 482 2.44 -9.37 13.74
C TYR A 482 1.99 -9.34 12.28
N VAL A 483 2.56 -8.45 11.46
CA VAL A 483 2.23 -8.37 10.02
C VAL A 483 2.61 -9.68 9.33
N ALA A 484 3.74 -10.29 9.69
CA ALA A 484 4.16 -11.58 9.15
C ALA A 484 3.24 -12.74 9.59
N ALA A 485 2.66 -12.71 10.78
CA ALA A 485 1.76 -13.77 11.25
C ALA A 485 0.30 -13.58 10.77
N ALA A 486 -0.14 -12.34 10.56
CA ALA A 486 -1.55 -12.03 10.37
C ALA A 486 -2.11 -12.41 8.99
N ASN A 487 -3.30 -13.02 9.01
CA ASN A 487 -4.21 -13.14 7.88
C ASN A 487 -4.93 -11.83 7.60
N VAL A 488 -5.38 -11.12 8.64
CA VAL A 488 -6.02 -9.80 8.56
C VAL A 488 -5.37 -8.87 9.56
N LEU A 489 -5.01 -7.66 9.09
CA LEU A 489 -4.35 -6.65 9.92
C LEU A 489 -5.28 -5.46 10.16
N PHE A 490 -5.27 -4.94 11.37
CA PHE A 490 -5.94 -3.72 11.80
C PHE A 490 -4.92 -2.71 12.33
N CYS A 491 -5.23 -1.42 12.19
CA CYS A 491 -4.46 -0.35 12.81
C CYS A 491 -5.38 0.72 13.37
N ASN A 492 -5.24 1.00 14.67
CA ASN A 492 -6.08 1.94 15.41
C ASN A 492 -5.45 3.34 15.53
N LYS A 493 -4.68 3.78 14.53
CA LYS A 493 -4.02 5.10 14.54
C LYS A 493 -4.99 6.27 14.31
N TRP A 494 -6.02 6.05 13.49
CA TRP A 494 -6.92 7.09 12.98
C TRP A 494 -8.21 7.15 13.78
N SER A 495 -9.22 7.86 13.24
CA SER A 495 -10.52 7.99 13.86
C SER A 495 -11.20 6.62 14.12
N PRO A 496 -12.07 6.52 15.13
CA PRO A 496 -12.89 5.33 15.37
C PRO A 496 -13.70 4.89 14.14
N ASP A 497 -14.11 5.84 13.30
CA ASP A 497 -14.80 5.57 12.04
C ASP A 497 -13.89 4.84 11.03
N THR A 498 -12.61 5.23 10.93
CA THR A 498 -11.63 4.50 10.10
C THR A 498 -11.48 3.07 10.60
N THR A 499 -11.34 2.86 11.92
CA THR A 499 -11.21 1.51 12.50
C THR A 499 -12.49 0.70 12.26
N GLN A 500 -13.68 1.32 12.37
CA GLN A 500 -14.95 0.68 12.04
C GLN A 500 -15.02 0.23 10.57
N GLN A 501 -14.50 1.02 9.63
CA GLN A 501 -14.43 0.60 8.23
C GLN A 501 -13.53 -0.62 8.03
N GLN A 502 -12.40 -0.71 8.75
CA GLN A 502 -11.55 -1.90 8.73
C GLN A 502 -12.31 -3.13 9.25
N VAL A 503 -13.04 -2.99 10.36
CA VAL A 503 -13.91 -4.05 10.93
C VAL A 503 -14.97 -4.49 9.92
N ASN A 504 -15.62 -3.55 9.23
CA ASN A 504 -16.65 -3.87 8.24
C ASN A 504 -16.10 -4.68 7.06
N ARG A 505 -14.88 -4.36 6.59
CA ARG A 505 -14.19 -5.14 5.55
C ARG A 505 -13.88 -6.55 6.03
N ALA A 506 -13.36 -6.67 7.25
CA ALA A 506 -12.98 -7.96 7.83
C ALA A 506 -14.20 -8.85 8.08
N TYR A 507 -15.31 -8.28 8.54
CA TYR A 507 -16.58 -8.97 8.70
C TYR A 507 -17.16 -9.45 7.36
N SER A 508 -17.06 -8.62 6.32
CA SER A 508 -17.48 -9.01 4.96
C SER A 508 -16.64 -10.17 4.43
N TYR A 509 -15.33 -10.18 4.72
CA TYR A 509 -14.45 -11.29 4.41
C TYR A 509 -14.83 -12.56 5.18
N LEU A 510 -15.08 -12.50 6.49
CA LEU A 510 -15.57 -13.66 7.26
C LEU A 510 -16.86 -14.25 6.70
N LYS A 511 -17.83 -13.39 6.33
CA LYS A 511 -19.07 -13.84 5.68
C LYS A 511 -18.82 -14.54 4.34
N SER A 512 -17.80 -14.12 3.60
CA SER A 512 -17.45 -14.76 2.33
C SER A 512 -16.89 -16.17 2.53
N ILE A 513 -16.16 -16.42 3.63
CA ILE A 513 -15.67 -17.75 4.00
C ILE A 513 -16.83 -18.66 4.44
N GLN A 514 -17.74 -18.15 5.26
CA GLN A 514 -18.91 -18.92 5.72
C GLN A 514 -19.84 -19.36 4.57
N LYS A 515 -19.85 -18.66 3.45
CA LYS A 515 -20.63 -19.05 2.26
C LYS A 515 -19.94 -20.11 1.41
N SER A 516 -18.62 -20.27 1.52
CA SER A 516 -17.83 -21.20 0.69
C SER A 516 -17.53 -22.53 1.37
N THR A 517 -17.77 -22.64 2.69
CA THR A 517 -17.70 -23.85 3.53
C THR A 517 -19.08 -24.33 3.93
#